data_AF-W4V7G0-F1
#
_entry.id   AF-W4V7G0-F1
#
_cell.length_a   1.000
_cell.length_b   1.000
_cell.length_c   1.000
_cell.angle_alpha   90.00
_cell.angle_beta   90.00
_cell.angle_gamma   90.00
#
_symmetry.space_group_name_H-M   'P 1'
#
loop_
_entity.id
_entity.type
_entity.pdbx_description
1 polymer ?
#
loop_
_entity_poly.entity_id
_entity_poly.type
_entity_poly.pdbx_seq_one_letter_code
_entity_poly.pdbx_strand_id
1 'polypeptide(L)'
;MAKRKTDWDENKLNKWLQEGRGQGEGKEYKPWLTVTDFSSRGRCSRIKGIKTGRVHHFMADIETWYFYLLEFDEGNKIIDIREFYPLLDFDEVVQDKQDISKDLFIDKKTGCPYVLTTTFLITVKLKNGKTSYAARSVKSSKMLERKTALEKLEMERRYWQIKGVDWAIVTEKDINRDKAKNIEWALSSIHMLPDMRFNEDDIVELGSALQFRLANSTKSIRSVIADFDYDYALDTGTGLFLFRYLVAVKAIKIDMETPIDLNAPANSIQVVKDMEEGIISVNG
;
A
#
# COMPACT_ATOMS: atom_id res chain seq x y z
N MET A 1 -2.67 -7.92 35.84
CA MET A 1 -2.65 -8.24 34.39
C MET A 1 -1.63 -9.35 34.17
N ALA A 2 -2.04 -10.51 33.68
CA ALA A 2 -1.13 -11.62 33.42
C ALA A 2 -0.05 -11.21 32.41
N LYS A 3 1.22 -11.50 32.72
CA LYS A 3 2.36 -11.25 31.84
C LYS A 3 2.11 -12.02 30.54
N ARG A 4 1.86 -11.31 29.44
CA ARG A 4 1.59 -11.93 28.13
C ARG A 4 2.79 -12.83 27.80
N LYS A 5 2.57 -14.14 27.63
CA LYS A 5 3.63 -15.09 27.27
C LYS A 5 4.13 -14.70 25.87
N THR A 6 5.32 -14.12 25.79
CA THR A 6 5.87 -13.56 24.55
C THR A 6 6.63 -14.57 23.70
N ASP A 7 7.02 -15.69 24.29
CA ASP A 7 7.87 -16.69 23.63
C ASP A 7 7.17 -17.28 22.40
N TRP A 8 7.95 -17.54 21.36
CA TRP A 8 7.50 -18.19 20.14
C TRP A 8 7.63 -19.71 20.33
N ASP A 9 6.51 -20.43 20.46
CA ASP A 9 6.47 -21.89 20.66
C ASP A 9 5.47 -22.56 19.69
N GLU A 10 5.47 -23.89 19.63
CA GLU A 10 4.57 -24.66 18.75
C GLU A 10 3.08 -24.36 19.02
N ASN A 11 2.71 -24.11 20.28
CA ASN A 11 1.34 -23.74 20.64
C ASN A 11 0.92 -22.41 20.00
N LYS A 12 1.82 -21.41 20.03
CA LYS A 12 1.59 -20.12 19.38
C LYS A 12 1.53 -20.23 17.86
N LEU A 13 2.42 -21.04 17.26
CA LEU A 13 2.40 -21.34 15.83
C LEU A 13 1.07 -21.99 15.42
N ASN A 14 0.66 -23.07 16.11
CA ASN A 14 -0.59 -23.77 15.84
C ASN A 14 -1.81 -22.87 16.00
N LYS A 15 -1.81 -22.00 17.01
CA LYS A 15 -2.85 -21.00 17.19
C LYS A 15 -2.93 -20.04 15.99
N TRP A 16 -1.80 -19.51 15.52
CA TRP A 16 -1.76 -18.60 14.37
C TRP A 16 -2.26 -19.26 13.08
N LEU A 17 -1.96 -20.55 12.88
CA LEU A 17 -2.50 -21.34 11.79
C LEU A 17 -4.02 -21.52 11.91
N GLN A 18 -4.54 -21.83 13.11
CA GLN A 18 -5.98 -21.96 13.37
C GLN A 18 -6.74 -20.65 13.20
N GLU A 19 -6.10 -19.50 13.45
CA GLU A 19 -6.67 -18.17 13.18
C GLU A 19 -6.80 -17.87 11.66
N GLY A 20 -6.19 -18.71 10.81
CA GLY A 20 -6.19 -18.55 9.35
C GLY A 20 -5.22 -17.47 8.88
N ARG A 21 -4.16 -17.17 9.64
CA ARG A 21 -3.14 -16.20 9.23
C ARG A 21 -2.42 -16.70 7.97
N GLY A 22 -2.22 -15.80 7.02
CA GLY A 22 -1.70 -16.08 5.68
C GLY A 22 -2.75 -16.53 4.66
N GLN A 23 -3.99 -16.75 5.08
CA GLN A 23 -5.07 -17.23 4.21
C GLN A 23 -6.00 -16.08 3.79
N GLY A 24 -6.76 -16.32 2.72
CA GLY A 24 -7.71 -15.36 2.14
C GLY A 24 -7.10 -14.49 1.05
N GLU A 25 -7.97 -13.70 0.41
CA GLU A 25 -7.63 -12.71 -0.62
C GLU A 25 -8.47 -11.45 -0.42
N GLY A 26 -7.98 -10.30 -0.90
CA GLY A 26 -8.67 -9.02 -0.78
C GLY A 26 -9.02 -8.70 0.67
N LYS A 27 -10.32 -8.45 0.91
CA LYS A 27 -10.86 -8.13 2.25
C LYS A 27 -10.73 -9.26 3.27
N GLU A 28 -10.67 -10.51 2.82
CA GLU A 28 -10.63 -11.69 3.71
C GLU A 28 -9.20 -12.11 4.09
N TYR A 29 -8.18 -11.51 3.47
CA TYR A 29 -6.80 -11.85 3.77
C TYR A 29 -6.39 -11.43 5.19
N LYS A 30 -5.75 -12.36 5.91
CA LYS A 30 -5.20 -12.13 7.25
C LYS A 30 -3.67 -12.15 7.19
N PRO A 31 -2.96 -11.05 7.47
CA PRO A 31 -1.49 -11.05 7.41
C PRO A 31 -0.89 -11.95 8.49
N TRP A 32 0.29 -12.52 8.21
CA TRP A 32 0.99 -13.34 9.21
C TRP A 32 1.40 -12.54 10.43
N LEU A 33 1.82 -11.29 10.21
CA LEU A 33 2.27 -10.37 11.26
C LEU A 33 1.33 -9.18 11.35
N THR A 34 0.95 -8.81 12.57
CA THR A 34 0.20 -7.60 12.89
C THR A 34 1.01 -6.72 13.83
N VAL A 35 0.69 -5.43 13.87
CA VAL A 35 1.36 -4.45 14.74
C VAL A 35 1.30 -4.79 16.23
N THR A 36 0.44 -5.74 16.63
CA THR A 36 0.28 -6.17 18.03
C THR A 36 1.13 -7.38 18.42
N ASP A 37 1.75 -8.05 17.45
CA ASP A 37 2.46 -9.32 17.69
C ASP A 37 3.87 -9.12 18.26
N PHE A 38 4.45 -7.92 18.12
CA PHE A 38 5.80 -7.59 18.60
C PHE A 38 5.82 -6.24 19.30
N SER A 39 6.74 -6.06 20.26
CA SER A 39 7.06 -4.74 20.77
C SER A 39 7.65 -3.89 19.64
N SER A 40 7.02 -2.75 19.38
CA SER A 40 7.45 -1.88 18.29
C SER A 40 8.91 -1.45 18.50
N ARG A 41 9.76 -1.68 17.50
CA ARG A 41 11.15 -1.18 17.46
C ARG A 41 11.27 0.12 16.66
N GLY A 42 10.14 0.65 16.20
CA GLY A 42 10.01 1.81 15.32
C GLY A 42 8.53 2.19 15.15
N ARG A 43 8.23 3.09 14.21
CA ARG A 43 6.85 3.49 13.91
C ARG A 43 6.15 2.38 13.13
N CYS A 44 5.03 1.91 13.68
CA CYS A 44 4.13 0.98 13.01
C CYS A 44 2.88 1.72 12.53
N SER A 45 2.25 1.23 11.46
CA SER A 45 1.08 1.86 10.85
C SER A 45 -0.05 0.85 10.68
N ARG A 46 -1.29 1.34 10.79
CA ARG A 46 -2.52 0.64 10.42
C ARG A 46 -3.26 1.52 9.42
N ILE A 47 -3.46 1.03 8.20
CA ILE A 47 -3.98 1.84 7.09
C ILE A 47 -5.14 1.09 6.47
N LYS A 48 -6.29 1.74 6.29
CA LYS A 48 -7.42 1.12 5.59
C LYS A 48 -7.16 1.17 4.09
N GLY A 49 -7.03 0.00 3.45
CA GLY A 49 -6.90 -0.12 2.01
C GLY A 49 -8.21 0.24 1.32
N ILE A 50 -8.11 0.96 0.21
CA ILE A 50 -9.20 1.30 -0.69
C ILE A 50 -9.50 0.08 -1.58
N LYS A 51 -8.47 -0.51 -2.20
CA LYS A 51 -8.60 -1.70 -3.07
C LYS A 51 -9.14 -2.92 -2.33
N THR A 52 -8.66 -3.13 -1.11
CA THR A 52 -8.95 -4.36 -0.34
C THR A 52 -10.07 -4.16 0.68
N GLY A 53 -10.41 -2.92 1.02
CA GLY A 53 -11.40 -2.59 2.06
C GLY A 53 -11.02 -2.96 3.50
N ARG A 54 -9.85 -3.57 3.72
CA ARG A 54 -9.37 -4.02 5.05
C ARG A 54 -8.29 -3.12 5.62
N VAL A 55 -7.98 -3.29 6.90
CA VAL A 55 -6.85 -2.62 7.55
C VAL A 55 -5.57 -3.42 7.29
N HIS A 56 -4.60 -2.79 6.61
CA HIS A 56 -3.25 -3.29 6.44
C HIS A 56 -2.39 -2.94 7.64
N HIS A 57 -1.41 -3.79 7.93
CA HIS A 57 -0.47 -3.62 9.03
C HIS A 57 0.95 -3.42 8.52
N PHE A 58 1.67 -2.41 9.01
CA PHE A 58 3.06 -2.17 8.65
C PHE A 58 3.92 -1.94 9.89
N MET A 59 5.15 -2.45 9.88
CA MET A 59 6.11 -2.43 10.98
C MET A 59 7.16 -1.33 10.81
N ALA A 60 7.28 -0.75 9.61
CA ALA A 60 8.20 0.34 9.31
C ALA A 60 7.63 1.30 8.24
N ASP A 61 8.12 2.54 8.27
CA ASP A 61 7.70 3.60 7.35
C ASP A 61 7.91 3.27 5.87
N ILE A 62 9.02 2.59 5.55
CA ILE A 62 9.32 2.17 4.18
C ILE A 62 8.26 1.23 3.61
N GLU A 63 7.65 0.39 4.47
CA GLU A 63 6.58 -0.53 4.08
C GLU A 63 5.29 0.27 3.81
N THR A 64 4.98 1.26 4.66
CA THR A 64 3.87 2.20 4.45
C THR A 64 4.05 2.99 3.15
N TRP A 65 5.23 3.53 2.88
CA TRP A 65 5.48 4.30 1.64
C TRP A 65 5.33 3.42 0.41
N TYR A 66 5.85 2.18 0.46
CA TYR A 66 5.69 1.24 -0.65
C TYR A 66 4.23 0.84 -0.84
N PHE A 67 3.49 0.61 0.25
CA PHE A 67 2.06 0.34 0.19
C PHE A 67 1.30 1.43 -0.56
N TYR A 68 1.55 2.72 -0.28
CA TYR A 68 0.90 3.80 -1.02
C TYR A 68 1.19 3.77 -2.53
N LEU A 69 2.40 3.38 -2.95
CA LEU A 69 2.69 3.19 -4.39
C LEU A 69 1.85 2.06 -5.00
N LEU A 70 1.65 0.96 -4.27
CA LEU A 70 0.83 -0.18 -4.70
C LEU A 70 -0.68 0.15 -4.68
N GLU A 71 -1.11 0.93 -3.69
CA GLU A 71 -2.50 1.34 -3.50
C GLU A 71 -2.93 2.36 -4.56
N PHE A 72 -2.03 3.29 -4.89
CA PHE A 72 -2.27 4.22 -5.98
C PHE A 72 -2.17 3.53 -7.33
N ASP A 73 -1.09 2.78 -7.59
CA ASP A 73 -0.85 2.00 -8.82
C ASP A 73 -1.27 2.74 -10.09
N GLU A 74 -0.42 3.63 -10.61
CA GLU A 74 -0.73 4.48 -11.77
C GLU A 74 -1.39 3.73 -12.94
N GLY A 75 -1.04 2.45 -13.14
CA GLY A 75 -1.56 1.62 -14.23
C GLY A 75 -2.91 0.94 -13.98
N ASN A 76 -3.49 1.01 -12.78
CA ASN A 76 -4.71 0.28 -12.37
C ASN A 76 -4.67 -1.23 -12.71
N LYS A 77 -3.55 -1.87 -12.41
CA LYS A 77 -3.32 -3.31 -12.61
C LYS A 77 -3.34 -4.10 -11.31
N ILE A 78 -3.10 -3.48 -10.16
CA ILE A 78 -3.06 -4.14 -8.86
C ILE A 78 -4.48 -4.27 -8.33
N ILE A 79 -4.89 -5.51 -8.05
CA ILE A 79 -6.22 -5.86 -7.57
C ILE A 79 -6.23 -6.43 -6.14
N ASP A 80 -5.08 -6.90 -5.65
CA ASP A 80 -4.94 -7.34 -4.26
C ASP A 80 -3.51 -7.11 -3.77
N ILE A 81 -3.40 -6.81 -2.48
CA ILE A 81 -2.14 -6.53 -1.79
C ILE A 81 -2.18 -7.35 -0.49
N ARG A 82 -1.28 -8.33 -0.34
CA ARG A 82 -1.20 -9.20 0.83
C ARG A 82 0.12 -8.96 1.53
N GLU A 83 0.09 -8.19 2.61
CA GLU A 83 1.29 -7.89 3.41
C GLU A 83 1.67 -9.03 4.34
N PHE A 84 2.97 -9.14 4.63
CA PHE A 84 3.55 -10.18 5.48
C PHE A 84 3.05 -11.58 5.12
N TYR A 85 3.13 -11.92 3.83
CA TYR A 85 2.68 -13.19 3.29
C TYR A 85 3.57 -14.34 3.77
N PRO A 86 3.03 -15.31 4.52
CA PRO A 86 3.82 -16.39 5.08
C PRO A 86 4.13 -17.46 4.05
N LEU A 87 5.38 -17.94 4.06
CA LEU A 87 5.84 -19.04 3.20
C LEU A 87 5.65 -20.36 3.96
N LEU A 88 4.40 -20.75 4.18
CA LEU A 88 4.05 -21.91 5.04
C LEU A 88 4.55 -23.24 4.48
N ASP A 89 4.57 -23.38 3.15
CA ASP A 89 5.04 -24.54 2.41
C ASP A 89 6.53 -24.42 2.02
N PHE A 90 7.30 -23.55 2.68
CA PHE A 90 8.70 -23.31 2.33
C PHE A 90 9.57 -24.57 2.40
N ASP A 91 9.36 -25.42 3.41
CA ASP A 91 10.08 -26.70 3.56
C ASP A 91 9.69 -27.74 2.51
N GLU A 92 8.50 -27.63 1.91
CA GLU A 92 8.06 -28.50 0.81
C GLU A 92 8.59 -28.01 -0.54
N VAL A 93 8.64 -26.69 -0.73
CA VAL A 93 9.01 -26.06 -2.01
C VAL A 93 10.52 -26.00 -2.21
N VAL A 94 11.26 -25.59 -1.17
CA VAL A 94 12.72 -25.45 -1.25
C VAL A 94 13.34 -26.66 -0.56
N GLN A 95 13.78 -27.67 -1.32
CA GLN A 95 14.40 -28.87 -0.75
C GLN A 95 15.91 -28.68 -0.46
N ASP A 96 16.60 -27.90 -1.29
CA ASP A 96 18.04 -27.66 -1.13
C ASP A 96 18.32 -26.43 -0.24
N LYS A 97 18.77 -26.72 0.98
CA LYS A 97 19.10 -25.73 2.02
C LYS A 97 20.47 -25.99 2.67
N GLN A 98 21.34 -26.77 2.02
CA GLN A 98 22.60 -27.20 2.63
C GLN A 98 23.53 -26.02 2.96
N ASP A 99 23.40 -24.93 2.21
CA ASP A 99 24.18 -23.70 2.34
C ASP A 99 23.52 -22.64 3.24
N ILE A 100 22.36 -22.93 3.82
CA ILE A 100 21.62 -22.01 4.68
C ILE A 100 21.76 -22.42 6.16
N SER A 101 22.00 -21.45 7.03
CA SER A 101 22.20 -21.70 8.45
C SER A 101 20.87 -22.07 9.14
N LYS A 102 20.66 -23.35 9.46
CA LYS A 102 19.43 -23.86 10.11
C LYS A 102 19.12 -23.17 11.44
N ASP A 103 20.15 -22.80 12.22
CA ASP A 103 19.99 -22.20 13.55
C ASP A 103 19.46 -20.76 13.53
N LEU A 104 19.45 -20.09 12.37
CA LEU A 104 18.99 -18.69 12.25
C LEU A 104 17.46 -18.55 12.23
N PHE A 105 16.75 -19.66 12.01
CA PHE A 105 15.31 -19.67 11.76
C PHE A 105 14.52 -20.46 12.78
N ILE A 106 15.11 -20.70 13.95
CA ILE A 106 14.44 -21.29 15.10
C ILE A 106 14.52 -20.35 16.29
N ASP A 107 13.48 -20.36 17.12
CA ASP A 107 13.55 -19.72 18.42
C ASP A 107 14.53 -20.49 19.31
N LYS A 108 15.58 -19.83 19.79
CA LYS A 108 16.66 -20.48 20.55
C LYS A 108 16.21 -21.08 21.88
N LYS A 109 15.07 -20.65 22.44
CA LYS A 109 14.56 -21.16 23.71
C LYS A 109 13.65 -22.36 23.51
N THR A 110 12.77 -22.29 22.51
CA THR A 110 11.71 -23.29 22.33
C THR A 110 12.03 -24.30 21.23
N GLY A 111 13.00 -24.00 20.36
CA GLY A 111 13.29 -24.77 19.15
C GLY A 111 12.24 -24.59 18.04
N CYS A 112 11.19 -23.81 18.26
CA CYS A 112 10.10 -23.65 17.31
C CYS A 112 10.59 -22.86 16.07
N PRO A 113 10.35 -23.36 14.84
CA PRO A 113 10.77 -22.66 13.63
C PRO A 113 9.99 -21.36 13.43
N TYR A 114 10.69 -20.32 12.99
CA TYR A 114 10.08 -19.08 12.54
C TYR A 114 9.53 -19.25 11.12
N VAL A 115 8.28 -18.87 10.92
CA VAL A 115 7.69 -18.79 9.58
C VAL A 115 8.27 -17.60 8.84
N LEU A 116 8.86 -17.87 7.67
CA LEU A 116 9.35 -16.84 6.76
C LEU A 116 8.18 -16.05 6.18
N THR A 117 8.39 -14.76 5.97
CA THR A 117 7.37 -13.88 5.39
C THR A 117 7.99 -13.00 4.32
N THR A 118 7.26 -12.83 3.23
CA THR A 118 7.55 -11.79 2.23
C THR A 118 6.72 -10.56 2.54
N THR A 119 7.31 -9.36 2.44
CA THR A 119 6.62 -8.13 2.86
C THR A 119 5.34 -7.90 2.07
N PHE A 120 5.34 -8.08 0.75
CA PHE A 120 4.15 -7.95 -0.09
C PHE A 120 4.06 -9.08 -1.11
N LEU A 121 2.93 -9.76 -1.15
CA LEU A 121 2.47 -10.53 -2.30
C LEU A 121 1.38 -9.72 -3.01
N ILE A 122 1.62 -9.37 -4.27
CA ILE A 122 0.79 -8.47 -5.06
C ILE A 122 0.11 -9.29 -6.15
N THR A 123 -1.20 -9.12 -6.29
CA THR A 123 -1.97 -9.71 -7.39
C THR A 123 -2.16 -8.66 -8.48
N VAL A 124 -1.67 -8.96 -9.68
CA VAL A 124 -1.66 -8.06 -10.84
C VAL A 124 -2.58 -8.62 -11.93
N LYS A 125 -3.54 -7.83 -12.37
CA LYS A 125 -4.41 -8.11 -13.52
C LYS A 125 -3.64 -7.85 -14.81
N LEU A 126 -3.56 -8.88 -15.65
CA LEU A 126 -2.95 -8.83 -16.97
C LEU A 126 -3.96 -8.33 -18.01
N LYS A 127 -3.45 -7.82 -19.15
CA LYS A 127 -4.29 -7.33 -20.26
C LYS A 127 -5.24 -8.39 -20.83
N ASN A 128 -4.89 -9.68 -20.72
CA ASN A 128 -5.70 -10.80 -21.18
C ASN A 128 -6.77 -11.25 -20.16
N GLY A 129 -6.97 -10.48 -19.08
CA GLY A 129 -7.93 -10.81 -18.01
C GLY A 129 -7.44 -11.82 -16.98
N LYS A 130 -6.28 -12.47 -17.19
CA LYS A 130 -5.68 -13.37 -16.20
C LYS A 130 -5.00 -12.60 -15.08
N THR A 131 -4.76 -13.27 -13.96
CA THR A 131 -3.95 -12.76 -12.85
C THR A 131 -2.52 -13.27 -12.93
N SER A 132 -1.59 -12.44 -12.47
CA SER A 132 -0.20 -12.77 -12.20
C SER A 132 0.15 -12.32 -10.79
N TYR A 133 1.22 -12.86 -10.24
CA TYR A 133 1.72 -12.46 -8.93
C TYR A 133 3.09 -11.79 -9.03
N ALA A 134 3.34 -10.86 -8.12
CA ALA A 134 4.66 -10.29 -7.88
C ALA A 134 4.91 -10.26 -6.38
N ALA A 135 6.13 -10.60 -5.97
CA ALA A 135 6.57 -10.66 -4.59
C ALA A 135 7.63 -9.59 -4.33
N ARG A 136 7.49 -8.83 -3.24
CA ARG A 136 8.40 -7.72 -2.91
C ARG A 136 8.80 -7.77 -1.45
N SER A 137 10.10 -7.90 -1.20
CA SER A 137 10.66 -7.87 0.15
C SER A 137 11.19 -6.47 0.41
N VAL A 138 10.45 -5.69 1.19
CA VAL A 138 10.82 -4.32 1.52
C VAL A 138 11.74 -4.35 2.74
N LYS A 139 12.95 -3.83 2.58
CA LYS A 139 14.00 -3.79 3.62
C LYS A 139 14.83 -2.54 3.44
N SER A 140 15.21 -1.89 4.54
CA SER A 140 16.15 -0.77 4.43
C SER A 140 17.51 -1.25 3.91
N SER A 141 18.23 -0.42 3.17
CA SER A 141 19.53 -0.82 2.60
C SER A 141 20.53 -1.20 3.71
N LYS A 142 20.44 -0.56 4.87
CA LYS A 142 21.24 -0.92 6.07
C LYS A 142 20.96 -2.34 6.57
N MET A 143 19.75 -2.86 6.41
CA MET A 143 19.45 -4.25 6.79
C MET A 143 20.17 -5.26 5.90
N LEU A 144 20.49 -4.89 4.64
CA LEU A 144 21.17 -5.75 3.68
C LEU A 144 22.65 -5.99 4.03
N GLU A 145 23.22 -5.23 4.97
CA GLU A 145 24.57 -5.47 5.50
C GLU A 145 24.61 -6.66 6.48
N ARG A 146 23.45 -7.12 6.95
CA ARG A 146 23.36 -8.21 7.93
C ARG A 146 23.27 -9.55 7.22
N LYS A 147 24.24 -10.44 7.49
CA LYS A 147 24.24 -11.83 6.98
C LYS A 147 22.90 -12.54 7.17
N THR A 148 22.30 -12.41 8.36
CA THR A 148 21.02 -13.03 8.67
C THR A 148 19.85 -12.49 7.85
N ALA A 149 19.90 -11.23 7.41
CA ALA A 149 18.89 -10.65 6.52
C ALA A 149 19.09 -11.15 5.09
N LEU A 150 20.34 -11.22 4.62
CA LEU A 150 20.66 -11.76 3.28
C LEU A 150 20.26 -13.23 3.16
N GLU A 151 20.51 -14.06 4.17
CA GLU A 151 20.07 -15.46 4.16
C GLU A 151 18.54 -15.59 4.09
N LYS A 152 17.78 -14.71 4.78
CA LYS A 152 16.31 -14.67 4.65
C LYS A 152 15.87 -14.32 3.24
N LEU A 153 16.51 -13.31 2.65
CA LEU A 153 16.16 -12.85 1.31
C LEU A 153 16.50 -13.90 0.25
N GLU A 154 17.61 -14.65 0.40
CA GLU A 154 17.94 -15.75 -0.50
C GLU A 154 16.92 -16.89 -0.42
N MET A 155 16.41 -17.19 0.77
CA MET A 155 15.32 -18.16 0.93
C MET A 155 14.04 -17.71 0.24
N GLU A 156 13.63 -16.46 0.45
CA GLU A 156 12.47 -15.89 -0.25
C GLU A 156 12.67 -15.94 -1.78
N ARG A 157 13.86 -15.58 -2.26
CA ARG A 157 14.22 -15.63 -3.69
C ARG A 157 14.08 -17.04 -4.25
N ARG A 158 14.63 -18.07 -3.59
CA ARG A 158 14.52 -19.48 -4.02
C ARG A 158 13.07 -19.93 -4.07
N TYR A 159 12.31 -19.63 -3.01
CA TYR A 159 10.90 -19.98 -2.92
C TYR A 159 10.10 -19.41 -4.10
N TRP A 160 10.20 -18.10 -4.34
CA TRP A 160 9.43 -17.44 -5.39
C TRP A 160 9.93 -17.80 -6.79
N GLN A 161 11.23 -18.04 -6.96
CA GLN A 161 11.78 -18.54 -8.22
C GLN A 161 11.18 -19.90 -8.60
N ILE A 162 11.08 -20.84 -7.65
CA ILE A 162 10.47 -22.16 -7.89
C ILE A 162 8.97 -22.03 -8.18
N LYS A 163 8.28 -21.11 -7.51
CA LYS A 163 6.85 -20.80 -7.78
C LYS A 163 6.64 -20.03 -9.09
N GLY A 164 7.69 -19.62 -9.79
CA GLY A 164 7.60 -18.82 -11.01
C GLY A 164 7.04 -17.41 -10.80
N VAL A 165 7.19 -16.85 -9.60
CA VAL A 165 6.70 -15.52 -9.23
C VAL A 165 7.86 -14.53 -9.28
N ASP A 166 7.64 -13.39 -9.91
CA ASP A 166 8.62 -12.30 -9.97
C ASP A 166 8.90 -11.75 -8.57
N TRP A 167 10.12 -11.91 -8.08
CA TRP A 167 10.55 -11.48 -6.75
C TRP A 167 11.67 -10.44 -6.81
N ALA A 168 11.54 -9.38 -6.02
CA ALA A 168 12.57 -8.36 -5.91
C ALA A 168 12.65 -7.75 -4.50
N ILE A 169 13.83 -7.23 -4.17
CA ILE A 169 14.06 -6.42 -2.97
C ILE A 169 13.73 -4.97 -3.29
N VAL A 170 13.04 -4.29 -2.37
CA VAL A 170 12.77 -2.85 -2.46
C VAL A 170 13.38 -2.17 -1.24
N THR A 171 14.14 -1.12 -1.48
CA THR A 171 14.81 -0.30 -0.46
C THR A 171 14.30 1.14 -0.49
N GLU A 172 14.72 1.93 0.49
CA GLU A 172 14.39 3.35 0.57
C GLU A 172 14.97 4.16 -0.60
N LYS A 173 15.90 3.58 -1.37
CA LYS A 173 16.47 4.17 -2.58
C LYS A 173 15.57 3.97 -3.81
N ASP A 174 14.69 2.99 -3.76
CA ASP A 174 13.77 2.64 -4.85
C ASP A 174 12.40 3.34 -4.70
N ILE A 175 12.22 4.10 -3.61
CA ILE A 175 10.96 4.75 -3.24
C ILE A 175 11.18 6.26 -3.21
N ASN A 176 10.51 6.98 -4.11
CA ASN A 176 10.36 8.42 -3.97
C ASN A 176 9.42 8.71 -2.78
N ARG A 177 9.98 9.29 -1.71
CA ARG A 177 9.25 9.60 -0.47
C ARG A 177 8.21 10.70 -0.66
N ASP A 178 8.51 11.70 -1.49
CA ASP A 178 7.57 12.78 -1.75
C ASP A 178 6.37 12.24 -2.54
N LYS A 179 6.62 11.36 -3.52
CA LYS A 179 5.55 10.62 -4.20
C LYS A 179 4.64 9.85 -3.26
N ALA A 180 5.22 9.06 -2.34
CA ALA A 180 4.43 8.31 -1.37
C ALA A 180 3.57 9.22 -0.48
N LYS A 181 4.12 10.36 -0.03
CA LYS A 181 3.38 11.35 0.78
C LYS A 181 2.28 12.07 -0.01
N ASN A 182 2.56 12.43 -1.26
CA ASN A 182 1.60 13.07 -2.15
C ASN A 182 0.42 12.12 -2.43
N ILE A 183 0.72 10.83 -2.64
CA ILE A 183 -0.30 9.78 -2.77
C ILE A 183 -1.11 9.65 -1.48
N GLU A 184 -0.47 9.56 -0.32
CA GLU A 184 -1.15 9.54 0.98
C GLU A 184 -2.11 10.72 1.15
N TRP A 185 -1.64 11.92 0.79
CA TRP A 185 -2.43 13.15 0.85
C TRP A 185 -3.63 13.13 -0.10
N ALA A 186 -3.48 12.56 -1.30
CA ALA A 186 -4.58 12.39 -2.25
C ALA A 186 -5.57 11.32 -1.76
N LEU A 187 -5.10 10.09 -1.51
CA LEU A 187 -5.95 8.95 -1.13
C LEU A 187 -6.73 9.17 0.16
N SER A 188 -6.20 9.97 1.09
CA SER A 188 -6.94 10.33 2.31
C SER A 188 -8.24 11.09 2.05
N SER A 189 -8.44 11.74 0.89
CA SER A 189 -9.75 12.31 0.54
C SER A 189 -10.83 11.26 0.33
N ILE A 190 -10.48 10.07 -0.19
CA ILE A 190 -11.44 8.96 -0.34
C ILE A 190 -11.99 8.54 1.02
N HIS A 191 -11.15 8.54 2.06
CA HIS A 191 -11.59 8.24 3.42
C HIS A 191 -12.38 9.37 4.08
N MET A 192 -12.20 10.62 3.64
CA MET A 192 -12.96 11.77 4.13
C MET A 192 -14.34 11.88 3.47
N LEU A 193 -14.54 11.27 2.29
CA LEU A 193 -15.78 11.38 1.52
C LEU A 193 -17.06 11.13 2.34
N PRO A 194 -17.15 10.11 3.22
CA PRO A 194 -18.33 9.89 4.05
C PRO A 194 -18.67 11.05 5.01
N ASP A 195 -17.71 11.90 5.34
CA ASP A 195 -17.89 13.04 6.25
C ASP A 195 -18.34 14.31 5.52
N MET A 196 -18.23 14.38 4.18
CA MET A 196 -18.42 15.60 3.39
C MET A 196 -19.88 15.93 3.04
N ARG A 197 -20.85 15.12 3.50
CA ARG A 197 -22.31 15.29 3.25
C ARG A 197 -22.71 15.44 1.77
N PHE A 198 -21.86 15.00 0.84
CA PHE A 198 -22.16 14.94 -0.58
C PHE A 198 -22.66 13.55 -0.96
N ASN A 199 -23.66 13.49 -1.83
CA ASN A 199 -24.02 12.27 -2.53
C ASN A 199 -23.11 12.04 -3.75
N GLU A 200 -23.26 10.92 -4.45
CA GLU A 200 -22.43 10.61 -5.62
C GLU A 200 -22.60 11.62 -6.77
N ASP A 201 -23.83 12.08 -7.02
CA ASP A 201 -24.13 13.07 -8.06
C ASP A 201 -23.46 14.43 -7.75
N ASP A 202 -23.50 14.87 -6.48
CA ASP A 202 -22.83 16.11 -6.04
C ASP A 202 -21.32 16.05 -6.31
N ILE A 203 -20.69 14.90 -6.04
CA ILE A 203 -19.25 14.69 -6.24
C ILE A 203 -18.90 14.71 -7.73
N VAL A 204 -19.72 14.08 -8.57
CA VAL A 204 -19.54 14.08 -10.02
C VAL A 204 -19.70 15.48 -10.58
N GLU A 205 -20.76 16.19 -10.21
CA GLU A 205 -21.07 17.53 -10.70
C GLU A 205 -19.99 18.54 -10.28
N LEU A 206 -19.74 18.66 -8.97
CA LEU A 206 -18.77 19.62 -8.44
C LEU A 206 -17.34 19.25 -8.84
N GLY A 207 -17.01 17.96 -8.88
CA GLY A 207 -15.71 17.46 -9.34
C GLY A 207 -15.45 17.81 -10.81
N SER A 208 -16.43 17.59 -11.68
CA SER A 208 -16.35 17.94 -13.11
C SER A 208 -16.24 19.46 -13.31
N ALA A 209 -17.00 20.24 -12.55
CA ALA A 209 -16.95 21.70 -12.60
C ALA A 209 -15.56 22.23 -12.17
N LEU A 210 -15.01 21.71 -11.07
CA LEU A 210 -13.67 22.08 -10.61
C LEU A 210 -12.60 21.65 -11.63
N GLN A 211 -12.69 20.44 -12.17
CA GLN A 211 -11.79 19.93 -13.20
C GLN A 211 -11.77 20.86 -14.42
N PHE A 212 -12.94 21.28 -14.90
CA PHE A 212 -13.07 22.23 -16.00
C PHE A 212 -12.40 23.57 -15.69
N ARG A 213 -12.60 24.13 -14.49
CA ARG A 213 -11.95 25.39 -14.09
C ARG A 213 -10.44 25.29 -13.99
N LEU A 214 -9.93 24.17 -13.46
CA LEU A 214 -8.49 23.93 -13.36
C LEU A 214 -7.84 23.87 -14.76
N ALA A 215 -8.48 23.19 -15.71
CA ALA A 215 -7.97 23.06 -17.08
C ALA A 215 -7.98 24.39 -17.87
N ASN A 216 -8.87 25.32 -17.54
CA ASN A 216 -9.11 26.54 -18.30
C ASN A 216 -8.62 27.83 -17.58
N SER A 217 -7.79 27.70 -16.55
CA SER A 217 -7.29 28.84 -15.77
C SER A 217 -5.77 28.94 -15.77
N THR A 218 -5.26 30.16 -15.89
CA THR A 218 -3.84 30.49 -15.70
C THR A 218 -3.52 30.94 -14.27
N LYS A 219 -4.53 31.07 -13.40
CA LYS A 219 -4.33 31.39 -11.98
C LYS A 219 -3.64 30.22 -11.27
N SER A 220 -3.15 30.46 -10.05
CA SER A 220 -2.66 29.38 -9.19
C SER A 220 -3.77 28.37 -8.87
N ILE A 221 -3.41 27.10 -8.65
CA ILE A 221 -4.34 26.06 -8.20
C ILE A 221 -5.09 26.51 -6.94
N ARG A 222 -4.38 27.09 -5.97
CA ARG A 222 -4.96 27.65 -4.74
C ARG A 222 -6.03 28.70 -5.03
N SER A 223 -5.76 29.63 -5.94
CA SER A 223 -6.73 30.67 -6.30
C SER A 223 -7.96 30.07 -6.98
N VAL A 224 -7.78 29.11 -7.89
CA VAL A 224 -8.92 28.43 -8.55
C VAL A 224 -9.79 27.71 -7.54
N ILE A 225 -9.18 27.01 -6.57
CA ILE A 225 -9.91 26.33 -5.49
C ILE A 225 -10.67 27.32 -4.62
N ALA A 226 -10.03 28.42 -4.20
CA ALA A 226 -10.68 29.44 -3.36
C ALA A 226 -11.84 30.15 -4.08
N ASP A 227 -11.65 30.49 -5.36
CA ASP A 227 -12.68 31.08 -6.20
C ASP A 227 -13.84 30.08 -6.40
N PHE A 228 -13.54 28.79 -6.51
CA PHE A 228 -14.56 27.74 -6.62
C PHE A 228 -15.43 27.62 -5.36
N ASP A 229 -14.81 27.60 -4.18
CA ASP A 229 -15.55 27.59 -2.91
C ASP A 229 -16.47 28.81 -2.80
N TYR A 230 -15.98 30.00 -3.17
CA TYR A 230 -16.77 31.23 -3.15
C TYR A 230 -17.94 31.21 -4.14
N ASP A 231 -17.68 30.87 -5.41
CA ASP A 231 -18.67 30.94 -6.47
C ASP A 231 -19.81 29.93 -6.30
N TYR A 232 -19.52 28.76 -5.74
CA TYR A 232 -20.51 27.72 -5.46
C TYR A 232 -21.10 27.80 -4.03
N ALA A 233 -20.75 28.84 -3.27
CA ALA A 233 -21.18 29.03 -1.88
C ALA A 233 -20.90 27.80 -0.98
N LEU A 234 -19.72 27.18 -1.16
CA LEU A 234 -19.28 26.00 -0.42
C LEU A 234 -18.51 26.39 0.84
N ASP A 235 -18.46 25.48 1.81
CA ASP A 235 -17.59 25.62 2.97
C ASP A 235 -16.12 25.70 2.54
N THR A 236 -15.36 26.58 3.19
CA THR A 236 -13.92 26.75 2.91
C THR A 236 -13.17 25.42 3.04
N GLY A 237 -12.47 25.03 1.98
CA GLY A 237 -11.72 23.78 1.91
C GLY A 237 -12.42 22.66 1.15
N THR A 238 -13.66 22.85 0.73
CA THR A 238 -14.40 21.88 -0.11
C THR A 238 -13.70 21.66 -1.45
N GLY A 239 -13.28 22.73 -2.13
CA GLY A 239 -12.55 22.66 -3.39
C GLY A 239 -11.18 22.01 -3.23
N LEU A 240 -10.53 22.16 -2.06
CA LEU A 240 -9.28 21.45 -1.77
C LEU A 240 -9.51 19.94 -1.61
N PHE A 241 -10.61 19.57 -0.96
CA PHE A 241 -11.03 18.17 -0.89
C PHE A 241 -11.33 17.60 -2.28
N LEU A 242 -12.11 18.30 -3.10
CA LEU A 242 -12.43 17.87 -4.46
C LEU A 242 -11.16 17.76 -5.33
N PHE A 243 -10.23 18.71 -5.20
CA PHE A 243 -8.94 18.65 -5.87
C PHE A 243 -8.14 17.39 -5.48
N ARG A 244 -8.04 17.10 -4.17
CA ARG A 244 -7.41 15.86 -3.67
C ARG A 244 -8.10 14.62 -4.21
N TYR A 245 -9.42 14.62 -4.24
CA TYR A 245 -10.23 13.51 -4.72
C TYR A 245 -10.04 13.29 -6.23
N LEU A 246 -9.99 14.34 -7.04
CA LEU A 246 -9.65 14.29 -8.47
C LEU A 246 -8.28 13.62 -8.72
N VAL A 247 -7.27 13.92 -7.89
CA VAL A 247 -5.96 13.25 -7.95
C VAL A 247 -6.08 11.78 -7.53
N ALA A 248 -6.79 11.50 -6.44
CA ALA A 248 -6.96 10.14 -5.90
C ALA A 248 -7.64 9.19 -6.90
N VAL A 249 -8.66 9.69 -7.60
CA VAL A 249 -9.38 8.94 -8.66
C VAL A 249 -8.72 9.05 -10.03
N LYS A 250 -7.57 9.75 -10.11
CA LYS A 250 -6.78 9.94 -11.33
C LYS A 250 -7.57 10.58 -12.48
N ALA A 251 -8.57 11.39 -12.16
CA ALA A 251 -9.24 12.25 -13.13
C ALA A 251 -8.30 13.38 -13.59
N ILE A 252 -7.41 13.82 -12.69
CA ILE A 252 -6.31 14.72 -13.00
C ILE A 252 -4.97 14.11 -12.63
N LYS A 253 -3.92 14.54 -13.33
CA LYS A 253 -2.52 14.19 -13.06
C LYS A 253 -1.73 15.46 -12.77
N ILE A 254 -0.96 15.38 -11.70
CA ILE A 254 0.02 16.39 -11.26
C ILE A 254 1.40 15.73 -11.16
N ASP A 255 2.44 16.54 -11.05
CA ASP A 255 3.76 16.01 -10.67
C ASP A 255 3.68 15.48 -9.23
N MET A 256 3.85 14.17 -9.08
CA MET A 256 3.88 13.51 -7.78
C MET A 256 5.31 13.31 -7.30
N GLU A 257 6.34 13.52 -8.13
CA GLU A 257 7.73 13.23 -7.79
C GLU A 257 8.35 14.31 -6.88
N THR A 258 7.72 15.48 -6.77
CA THR A 258 8.12 16.59 -5.91
C THR A 258 6.97 17.01 -4.98
N PRO A 259 7.22 17.71 -3.85
CA PRO A 259 6.15 18.19 -2.99
C PRO A 259 5.11 19.02 -3.76
N ILE A 260 3.82 18.72 -3.57
CA ILE A 260 2.73 19.41 -4.27
C ILE A 260 2.77 20.91 -3.98
N ASP A 261 2.87 21.72 -5.04
CA ASP A 261 2.79 23.18 -4.96
C ASP A 261 1.43 23.70 -5.47
N LEU A 262 0.55 24.09 -4.54
CA LEU A 262 -0.73 24.70 -4.87
C LEU A 262 -0.60 26.13 -5.43
N ASN A 263 0.59 26.74 -5.41
CA ASN A 263 0.83 28.02 -6.07
C ASN A 263 1.16 27.87 -7.56
N ALA A 264 1.43 26.65 -8.02
CA ALA A 264 1.67 26.37 -9.43
C ALA A 264 0.46 26.81 -10.28
N PRO A 265 0.67 27.24 -11.54
CA PRO A 265 -0.42 27.53 -12.47
C PRO A 265 -1.36 26.34 -12.65
N ALA A 266 -2.67 26.54 -12.64
CA ALA A 266 -3.65 25.47 -12.75
C ALA A 266 -3.55 24.72 -14.09
N ASN A 267 -3.21 25.42 -15.17
CA ASN A 267 -2.93 24.83 -16.48
C ASN A 267 -1.69 23.90 -16.54
N SER A 268 -0.91 23.78 -15.45
CA SER A 268 0.14 22.75 -15.35
C SER A 268 -0.43 21.34 -15.08
N ILE A 269 -1.70 21.26 -14.66
CA ILE A 269 -2.41 20.01 -14.40
C ILE A 269 -2.83 19.38 -15.74
N GLN A 270 -2.64 18.06 -15.86
CA GLN A 270 -3.16 17.31 -16.98
C GLN A 270 -4.50 16.67 -16.60
N VAL A 271 -5.57 16.98 -17.35
CA VAL A 271 -6.81 16.19 -17.30
C VAL A 271 -6.57 14.86 -18.00
N VAL A 272 -6.83 13.76 -17.31
CA VAL A 272 -6.56 12.39 -17.80
C VAL A 272 -7.83 11.75 -18.35
N LYS A 273 -8.95 11.98 -17.66
CA LYS A 273 -10.28 11.45 -17.94
C LYS A 273 -11.31 12.28 -17.22
N ASP A 274 -12.58 12.15 -17.59
CA ASP A 274 -13.64 12.80 -16.85
C ASP A 274 -13.78 12.22 -15.43
N MET A 275 -14.57 12.91 -14.62
CA MET A 275 -14.74 12.58 -13.21
C MET A 275 -15.36 11.20 -12.99
N GLU A 276 -16.36 10.84 -13.81
CA GLU A 276 -17.07 9.57 -13.72
C GLU A 276 -16.15 8.39 -14.05
N GLU A 277 -15.40 8.46 -15.14
CA GLU A 277 -14.37 7.49 -15.52
C GLU A 277 -13.29 7.37 -14.44
N GLY A 278 -12.96 8.47 -13.78
CA GLY A 278 -12.05 8.51 -12.63
C GLY A 278 -12.55 7.62 -11.49
N ILE A 279 -13.77 7.90 -11.01
CA ILE A 279 -14.42 7.18 -9.90
C ILE A 279 -14.54 5.68 -10.21
N ILE A 280 -15.04 5.34 -11.40
CA ILE A 280 -15.21 3.94 -11.84
C ILE A 280 -13.88 3.19 -11.78
N SER A 281 -12.78 3.85 -12.13
CA SER A 281 -11.46 3.22 -12.17
C SER A 281 -10.85 2.89 -10.81
N VAL A 282 -11.36 3.48 -9.73
CA VAL A 282 -10.95 3.17 -8.35
C VAL A 282 -11.87 2.16 -7.69
N ASN A 283 -13.15 2.18 -8.05
CA ASN A 283 -14.19 1.29 -7.49
C ASN A 283 -14.30 -0.08 -8.19
N GLY A 284 -13.61 -0.26 -9.33
CA GLY A 284 -13.69 -1.44 -10.20
C GLY A 284 -12.62 -2.52 -10.00
#